data_AF-A0AAJ3MU70-F1
#
_entry.id   AF-A0AAJ3MU70-F1
#
_cell.length_a   1.000
_cell.length_b   1.000
_cell.length_c   1.000
_cell.angle_alpha   90.00
_cell.angle_beta   90.00
_cell.angle_gamma   90.00
#
_symmetry.space_group_name_H-M   'P 1'
#
loop_
_entity.id
_entity.type
_entity.pdbx_description
1 polymer ?
#
loop_
_entity_poly.entity_id
_entity_poly.type
_entity_poly.pdbx_seq_one_letter_code
_entity_poly.pdbx_strand_id
1 'polypeptide(L)' 'MRYRELVRKTTSDLSACVKAGVPEWLAGYAKASMAKADYYHARRRSRTCPLRARAMNELLQLSDVLRHWRRWA' A
#
# COMPACT_ATOMS: atom_id res chain seq x y z
N MET A 1 -12.95 6.80 2.43
CA MET A 1 -12.11 5.72 2.98
C MET A 1 -11.08 6.31 3.96
N ARG A 2 -10.94 5.75 5.16
CA ARG A 2 -9.94 6.18 6.15
C ARG A 2 -8.59 5.48 5.89
N TYR A 3 -7.46 6.14 6.18
CA TYR A 3 -6.12 5.56 5.96
C TYR A 3 -5.96 4.16 6.56
N ARG A 4 -6.43 3.94 7.79
CA ARG A 4 -6.38 2.64 8.46
C ARG A 4 -7.14 1.53 7.72
N GLU A 5 -8.26 1.85 7.09
CA GLU A 5 -9.02 0.88 6.29
C GLU A 5 -8.23 0.51 5.04
N LEU A 6 -7.61 1.50 4.40
CA LEU A 6 -6.80 1.29 3.21
C LEU A 6 -5.54 0.46 3.51
N VAL A 7 -4.87 0.72 4.64
CA VAL A 7 -3.75 -0.11 5.13
C VAL A 7 -4.20 -1.55 5.33
N ARG A 8 -5.28 -1.78 6.10
CA ARG A 8 -5.79 -3.14 6.36
C ARG A 8 -6.09 -3.89 5.06
N LYS A 9 -6.77 -3.23 4.12
CA LYS A 9 -7.08 -3.81 2.81
C LYS A 9 -5.80 -4.15 2.03
N THR A 10 -4.87 -3.20 1.93
CA THR A 10 -3.61 -3.40 1.18
C THR A 10 -2.77 -4.51 1.79
N THR A 11 -2.70 -4.61 3.14
CA THR A 11 -2.03 -5.72 3.83
C THR A 11 -2.70 -7.07 3.55
N SER A 12 -4.04 -7.11 3.53
CA SER A 12 -4.79 -8.33 3.19
C SER A 12 -4.51 -8.76 1.74
N ASP A 13 -4.55 -7.81 0.79
CA ASP A 13 -4.26 -8.07 -0.62
C ASP A 13 -2.81 -8.55 -0.81
N LEU A 14 -1.84 -7.93 -0.13
CA LEU A 14 -0.45 -8.36 -0.15
C LEU A 14 -0.28 -9.77 0.42
N SER A 15 -0.91 -10.08 1.55
CA SER A 15 -0.84 -11.43 2.14
C SER A 15 -1.41 -12.49 1.19
N ALA A 16 -2.50 -12.18 0.49
CA ALA A 16 -3.05 -13.05 -0.53
C ALA A 16 -2.09 -13.24 -1.70
N CYS A 17 -1.43 -12.17 -2.17
CA CYS A 17 -0.45 -12.26 -3.25
C CYS A 17 0.79 -13.08 -2.84
N VAL A 18 1.29 -12.90 -1.62
CA VAL A 18 2.41 -13.69 -1.09
C VAL A 18 2.07 -15.18 -1.05
N LYS A 19 0.86 -15.54 -0.60
CA LYS A 19 0.39 -16.94 -0.63
C LYS A 19 0.28 -17.50 -2.04
N ALA A 20 0.01 -16.66 -3.03
CA ALA A 20 -0.08 -17.03 -4.44
C ALA A 20 1.29 -17.08 -5.16
N GLY A 21 2.41 -16.86 -4.46
CA GLY A 21 3.75 -16.98 -5.04
C GLY A 21 4.22 -15.72 -5.78
N VAL A 22 3.91 -14.53 -5.23
CA VAL A 22 4.39 -13.26 -5.78
C VAL A 22 5.92 -13.21 -5.90
N PRO A 23 6.48 -12.62 -6.98
CA PRO A 23 7.91 -12.42 -7.12
C PRO A 23 8.51 -11.62 -5.97
N GLU A 24 9.76 -11.93 -5.60
CA GLU A 24 10.47 -11.27 -4.48
C GLU A 24 10.57 -9.75 -4.67
N TRP A 25 10.82 -9.28 -5.89
CA TRP A 25 10.88 -7.84 -6.19
C TRP A 25 9.57 -7.13 -5.87
N LEU A 26 8.42 -7.79 -6.09
CA LEU A 26 7.10 -7.21 -5.85
C LEU A 26 6.75 -7.26 -4.36
N ALA A 27 7.17 -8.31 -3.64
CA ALA A 27 7.10 -8.34 -2.18
C ALA A 27 7.95 -7.22 -1.55
N GLY A 28 9.18 -7.01 -2.06
CA GLY A 28 10.08 -5.94 -1.63
C GLY A 28 9.51 -4.53 -1.93
N TYR A 29 8.99 -4.33 -3.14
CA TYR A 29 8.28 -3.10 -3.53
C TYR A 29 7.10 -2.82 -2.59
N ALA A 30 6.26 -3.82 -2.31
CA ALA A 30 5.11 -3.67 -1.42
C ALA A 30 5.52 -3.25 -0.01
N LYS A 31 6.57 -3.87 0.56
CA LYS A 31 7.12 -3.51 1.85
C LYS A 31 7.62 -2.05 1.88
N ALA A 32 8.32 -1.63 0.84
CA ALA A 32 8.82 -0.26 0.71
C ALA A 32 7.68 0.77 0.60
N SER A 33 6.66 0.51 -0.23
CA SER A 33 5.51 1.40 -0.39
C SER A 33 4.68 1.52 0.90
N MET A 34 4.48 0.43 1.63
CA MET A 34 3.81 0.46 2.95
C MET A 34 4.59 1.33 3.95
N ALA A 35 5.91 1.16 4.04
CA ALA A 35 6.76 1.97 4.92
C ALA A 35 6.73 3.47 4.54
N LYS A 36 6.72 3.77 3.23
CA LYS A 36 6.63 5.14 2.71
C LYS A 36 5.28 5.80 3.02
N ALA A 37 4.20 5.04 2.89
CA ALA A 37 2.86 5.50 3.27
C ALA A 37 2.79 5.85 4.76
N ASP A 38 3.33 4.99 5.63
CA ASP A 38 3.36 5.22 7.08
C ASP A 38 4.23 6.43 7.44
N TYR A 39 5.37 6.60 6.79
CA TYR A 39 6.22 7.79 6.96
C TYR A 39 5.46 9.10 6.67
N TYR A 40 4.77 9.18 5.52
CA TYR A 40 3.98 10.36 5.18
C TYR A 40 2.79 10.55 6.11
N HIS A 41 2.12 9.47 6.52
CA HIS A 41 0.99 9.53 7.42
C HIS A 41 1.40 9.97 8.84
N ALA A 42 2.56 9.52 9.34
CA ALA A 42 3.10 9.90 10.64
C ALA A 42 3.51 11.37 10.69
N ARG A 43 4.05 11.93 9.60
CA ARG A 43 4.49 13.34 9.51
C ARG A 43 3.37 14.34 9.24
N ARG A 44 2.11 13.90 9.15
CA ARG A 44 0.99 14.81 8.95
C ARG A 44 0.84 15.75 10.15
N ARG A 45 0.87 17.06 9.90
CA ARG A 45 0.65 18.08 10.95
C ARG A 45 -0.82 18.44 11.14
N SER A 46 -1.64 18.25 10.10
CA SER A 46 -3.07 18.60 10.10
C SER A 46 -3.88 17.68 9.18
N ARG A 47 -5.22 17.72 9.26
CA ARG A 47 -6.11 16.92 8.38
C ARG A 47 -5.98 17.28 6.90
N THR A 48 -5.64 18.53 6.57
CA THR A 48 -5.46 19.05 5.20
C THR A 48 -4.03 18.91 4.69
N CYS A 49 -3.14 18.25 5.44
CA CYS A 49 -1.74 18.12 5.08
C CYS A 49 -1.57 17.33 3.76
N PRO A 50 -0.82 17.85 2.77
CA PRO A 50 -0.53 17.14 1.51
C PRO A 50 0.09 15.75 1.71
N LEU A 51 0.81 15.56 2.82
CA LEU A 51 1.38 14.26 3.18
C LEU A 51 0.32 13.18 3.42
N ARG A 52 -0.89 13.56 3.86
CA ARG A 52 -1.99 12.61 3.96
C ARG A 52 -2.41 12.08 2.60
N ALA A 53 -2.53 12.96 1.60
CA ALA A 53 -2.86 12.56 0.24
C ALA A 53 -1.76 11.69 -0.36
N ARG A 54 -0.48 12.04 -0.14
CA ARG A 54 0.66 11.21 -0.55
C ARG A 54 0.61 9.82 0.10
N ALA A 55 0.40 9.74 1.41
CA ALA A 55 0.28 8.47 2.13
C ALA A 55 -0.83 7.57 1.56
N MET A 56 -1.99 8.16 1.25
CA MET A 56 -3.11 7.43 0.65
C MET A 56 -2.81 6.99 -0.79
N ASN A 57 -2.17 7.85 -1.59
CA ASN A 57 -1.82 7.54 -2.98
C ASN A 57 -0.83 6.37 -3.07
N GLU A 58 0.19 6.31 -2.21
CA GLU A 58 1.13 5.19 -2.18
C GLU A 58 0.41 3.84 -1.96
N LEU A 59 -0.57 3.80 -1.05
CA LEU A 59 -1.35 2.59 -0.78
C LEU A 59 -2.32 2.23 -1.91
N LEU A 60 -2.93 3.24 -2.56
CA LEU A 60 -3.80 3.01 -3.71
C LEU A 60 -3.00 2.44 -4.90
N GLN A 61 -1.85 3.03 -5.21
CA GLN A 61 -0.96 2.54 -6.27
C GLN A 61 -0.51 1.11 -5.98
N LEU A 62 -0.09 0.81 -4.74
CA LEU A 62 0.27 -0.55 -4.36
C LEU A 62 -0.91 -1.52 -4.52
N SER A 63 -2.10 -1.14 -4.08
CA SER A 63 -3.31 -1.96 -4.23
C SER A 63 -3.60 -2.28 -5.70
N ASP A 64 -3.43 -1.31 -6.59
CA ASP A 64 -3.64 -1.50 -8.03
C ASP A 64 -2.57 -2.42 -8.64
N VAL A 65 -1.31 -2.29 -8.24
CA VAL A 65 -0.23 -3.20 -8.67
C VAL A 65 -0.49 -4.63 -8.22
N LEU A 66 -0.86 -4.84 -6.94
CA LEU A 66 -1.16 -6.17 -6.41
C LEU A 66 -2.37 -6.80 -7.10
N ARG A 67 -3.41 -6.00 -7.37
CA ARG A 67 -4.59 -6.45 -8.12
C ARG A 67 -4.26 -6.79 -9.56
N HIS A 68 -3.42 -5.98 -10.21
CA HIS A 68 -2.97 -6.24 -11.57
C HIS A 68 -2.19 -7.55 -11.60
N TRP A 69 -1.20 -7.72 -10.74
CA TRP A 69 -0.45 -8.96 -10.64
C TRP A 69 -1.36 -10.17 -10.44
N ARG A 70 -2.30 -10.12 -9.49
CA ARG A 70 -3.24 -11.22 -9.22
C ARG A 70 -4.17 -11.56 -10.40
N ARG A 71 -4.40 -10.63 -11.32
CA ARG A 71 -5.19 -10.90 -12.54
C ARG A 71 -4.37 -11.68 -13.59
N TRP A 72 -3.05 -11.55 -13.56
CA TRP A 72 -2.14 -12.09 -14.57
C TRP A 72 -1.23 -13.22 -14.06
N ALA A 73 -1.25 -13.48 -12.76
CA ALA A 73 -0.62 -14.63 -12.10
C ALA A 73 -1.61 -15.79 -12.00
#